data_AF-A0AA39H6J6-F1
#
_entry.id   AF-A0AA39H6J6-F1
#
_cell.length_a   1.000
_cell.length_b   1.000
_cell.length_c   1.000
_cell.angle_alpha   90.00
_cell.angle_beta   90.00
_cell.angle_gamma   90.00
#
_symmetry.space_group_name_H-M   'P 1'
#
loop_
_entity.id
_entity.type
_entity.pdbx_description
1 polymer ?
#
loop_
_entity_poly.entity_id
_entity_poly.type
_entity_poly.pdbx_seq_one_letter_code
_entity_poly.pdbx_strand_id
1 'polypeptide(L)'
;MQKYAHIRALRSNFPFYDGPTKAVRPASEEEDPEMLAKYIVDEKVPNRYRCFYNRLHVVPVCWALALLHTTIFTASVLWHLPQSLYLFPVILLLFISALHGLRIENPRLLFPLQIYLGFLVIADVMFGISVFTVSLMDYDTFLMFIGHDCEGRHNFCRTLKSDSWAVKVGLVLSTKIVIAMIGFFCYWNYTVIRSCRHYLREQREQRKYVRLAVAPSAPKPNPGYLIVQTE
;
A
#
# COMPACT_ATOMS: atom_id res chain seq x y z
N MET A 1 -8.16 8.01 -46.03
CA MET A 1 -8.14 6.61 -45.53
C MET A 1 -6.94 6.26 -44.62
N GLN A 2 -5.86 7.05 -44.57
CA GLN A 2 -4.68 6.75 -43.73
C GLN A 2 -4.86 6.90 -42.20
N LYS A 3 -5.85 7.68 -41.72
CA LYS A 3 -6.07 7.89 -40.27
C LYS A 3 -6.59 6.67 -39.50
N TYR A 4 -7.17 5.68 -40.18
CA TYR A 4 -7.75 4.48 -39.53
C TYR A 4 -6.72 3.36 -39.27
N ALA A 5 -5.57 3.39 -39.94
CA ALA A 5 -4.52 2.40 -39.73
C ALA A 5 -3.81 2.57 -38.37
N HIS A 6 -3.70 3.82 -37.89
CA HIS A 6 -2.97 4.12 -36.66
C HIS A 6 -3.72 3.72 -35.38
N ILE A 7 -5.06 3.73 -35.42
CA ILE A 7 -5.91 3.29 -34.31
C ILE A 7 -5.92 1.76 -34.20
N ARG A 8 -5.84 1.05 -35.34
CA ARG A 8 -5.75 -0.42 -35.35
C ARG A 8 -4.39 -0.93 -34.83
N ALA A 9 -3.31 -0.18 -35.06
CA ALA A 9 -1.97 -0.50 -34.52
C ALA A 9 -1.84 -0.28 -32.99
N LEU A 10 -2.66 0.60 -32.40
CA LEU A 10 -2.70 0.77 -30.93
C LEU A 10 -3.41 -0.39 -30.21
N ARG A 11 -4.26 -1.15 -30.93
CA ARG A 11 -5.00 -2.30 -30.39
C ARG A 11 -4.11 -3.54 -30.20
N SER A 12 -3.03 -3.68 -30.97
CA SER A 12 -2.13 -4.85 -30.87
C SER A 12 -1.08 -4.73 -29.75
N ASN A 13 -0.88 -3.54 -29.18
CA ASN A 13 0.11 -3.31 -28.11
C ASN A 13 -0.48 -3.37 -26.68
N PHE A 14 -1.79 -3.54 -26.52
CA PHE A 14 -2.45 -3.65 -25.22
C PHE A 14 -3.48 -4.79 -25.22
N PRO A 15 -3.07 -6.05 -25.04
CA PRO A 15 -3.95 -7.22 -25.15
C PRO A 15 -4.90 -7.44 -23.94
N PHE A 16 -5.16 -6.43 -23.09
CA PHE A 16 -5.84 -6.64 -21.80
C PHE A 16 -6.98 -5.65 -21.47
N TYR A 17 -7.59 -5.04 -22.48
CA TYR A 17 -8.74 -4.14 -22.28
C TYR A 17 -10.07 -4.85 -22.61
N ASP A 18 -10.55 -5.69 -21.68
CA ASP A 18 -11.90 -6.28 -21.71
C ASP A 18 -12.91 -5.33 -21.06
N GLY A 19 -13.18 -4.20 -21.72
CA GLY A 19 -14.30 -3.32 -21.40
C GLY A 19 -15.44 -3.46 -22.43
N PRO A 20 -16.71 -3.24 -22.07
CA PRO A 20 -17.82 -3.33 -23.00
C PRO A 20 -17.64 -2.35 -24.15
N THR A 21 -17.53 -2.88 -25.37
CA THR A 21 -17.43 -2.15 -26.63
C THR A 21 -18.74 -1.41 -26.91
N LYS A 22 -18.90 -0.22 -26.34
CA LYS A 22 -19.78 0.78 -26.95
C LYS A 22 -19.09 1.30 -28.21
N ALA A 23 -19.72 1.06 -29.35
CA ALA A 23 -19.25 1.53 -30.65
C ALA A 23 -19.04 3.05 -30.60
N VAL A 24 -17.79 3.48 -30.78
CA VAL A 24 -17.44 4.88 -31.01
C VAL A 24 -18.09 5.28 -32.33
N ARG A 25 -19.19 6.04 -32.26
CA ARG A 25 -19.71 6.73 -33.44
C ARG A 25 -18.67 7.78 -33.87
N PRO A 26 -18.48 7.99 -35.18
CA PRO A 26 -17.66 9.09 -35.65
C PRO A 26 -18.27 10.40 -35.15
N ALA A 27 -17.46 11.18 -34.42
CA ALA A 27 -17.82 12.49 -33.89
C ALA A 27 -18.35 13.37 -35.03
N SER A 28 -19.63 13.75 -34.95
CA SER A 28 -20.12 14.94 -35.63
C SER A 28 -19.48 16.15 -34.96
N GLU A 29 -18.97 17.09 -35.77
CA GLU A 29 -18.29 18.31 -35.35
C GLU A 29 -19.20 19.26 -34.55
N GLU A 30 -19.45 18.96 -33.28
CA GLU A 30 -19.87 19.94 -32.26
C GLU A 30 -19.89 19.31 -30.85
N GLU A 31 -18.97 18.38 -30.57
CA GLU A 31 -18.81 17.93 -29.18
C GLU A 31 -17.97 18.94 -28.41
N ASP A 32 -18.68 19.71 -27.57
CA ASP A 32 -18.14 20.64 -26.59
C ASP A 32 -16.87 20.06 -25.93
N PRO A 33 -15.72 20.75 -25.93
CA PRO A 33 -14.49 20.26 -25.31
C PRO A 33 -14.68 19.84 -23.84
N GLU A 34 -15.71 20.38 -23.16
CA GLU A 34 -16.12 19.98 -21.82
C GLU A 34 -16.72 18.56 -21.79
N MET A 35 -17.51 18.17 -22.80
CA MET A 35 -18.05 16.82 -22.97
C MET A 35 -16.97 15.79 -23.32
N LEU A 36 -15.97 16.16 -24.12
CA LEU A 36 -14.84 15.27 -24.43
C LEU A 36 -13.93 15.05 -23.22
N ALA A 37 -13.73 16.08 -22.39
CA ALA A 37 -13.05 15.96 -21.10
C ALA A 37 -13.84 15.08 -20.13
N LYS A 38 -15.18 15.16 -20.15
CA LYS A 38 -16.08 14.31 -19.36
C LYS A 38 -16.06 12.84 -19.81
N TYR A 39 -15.96 12.58 -21.12
CA TYR A 39 -15.91 11.22 -21.69
C TYR A 39 -14.57 10.49 -21.47
N ILE A 40 -13.46 11.21 -21.33
CA ILE A 40 -12.14 10.61 -21.01
C ILE A 40 -12.03 10.25 -19.51
N VAL A 41 -12.95 10.79 -18.69
CA VAL A 41 -13.01 10.58 -17.23
C VAL A 41 -14.27 9.80 -16.86
N ASP A 42 -14.70 8.83 -17.69
CA ASP A 42 -15.80 7.91 -17.36
C ASP A 42 -15.33 6.81 -16.36
N GLU A 43 -15.03 7.28 -15.15
CA GLU A 43 -15.69 6.97 -13.87
C GLU A 43 -15.80 5.54 -13.32
N LYS A 44 -15.16 4.54 -13.92
CA LYS A 44 -14.89 3.27 -13.20
C LYS A 44 -13.42 3.08 -12.94
N VAL A 45 -12.99 3.43 -11.73
CA VAL A 45 -11.71 2.94 -11.17
C VAL A 45 -11.62 1.44 -11.45
N PRO A 46 -10.65 0.98 -12.25
CA PRO A 46 -10.60 -0.41 -12.66
C PRO A 46 -10.44 -1.28 -11.41
N ASN A 47 -11.16 -2.42 -11.36
CA ASN A 47 -11.24 -3.31 -10.20
C ASN A 47 -9.85 -3.69 -9.63
N ARG A 48 -8.80 -3.66 -10.45
CA ARG A 48 -7.39 -3.89 -10.06
C ARG A 48 -6.86 -2.95 -8.97
N TYR A 49 -7.46 -1.77 -8.78
CA TYR A 49 -7.06 -0.79 -7.74
C TYR A 49 -7.98 -0.75 -6.54
N ARG A 50 -8.83 -1.77 -6.38
CA ARG A 50 -9.66 -1.91 -5.20
C ARG A 50 -9.10 -3.00 -4.27
N CYS A 51 -8.96 -2.66 -3.01
CA CYS A 51 -8.59 -3.53 -1.91
C CYS A 51 -9.83 -4.11 -1.22
N PHE A 52 -9.64 -5.13 -0.38
CA PHE A 52 -10.69 -5.80 0.41
C PHE A 52 -11.91 -6.22 -0.43
N TYR A 53 -11.77 -7.29 -1.22
CA TYR A 53 -12.86 -7.82 -2.04
C TYR A 53 -13.54 -6.78 -2.94
N ASN A 54 -12.72 -5.93 -3.59
CA ASN A 54 -13.18 -4.94 -4.55
C ASN A 54 -14.06 -3.80 -3.97
N ARG A 55 -14.02 -3.58 -2.64
CA ARG A 55 -14.86 -2.58 -1.96
C ARG A 55 -14.18 -1.23 -1.72
N LEU A 56 -12.91 -1.22 -1.33
CA LEU A 56 -12.21 0.01 -0.96
C LEU A 56 -11.20 0.40 -2.01
N HIS A 57 -11.15 1.67 -2.42
CA HIS A 57 -10.11 2.13 -3.33
C HIS A 57 -8.73 2.11 -2.64
N VAL A 58 -7.67 1.84 -3.39
CA VAL A 58 -6.30 1.75 -2.84
C VAL A 58 -5.82 3.06 -2.20
N VAL A 59 -6.28 4.23 -2.67
CA VAL A 59 -5.86 5.54 -2.17
C VAL A 59 -6.29 5.80 -0.70
N PRO A 60 -7.58 5.69 -0.31
CA PRO A 60 -7.97 5.86 1.09
C PRO A 60 -7.35 4.81 2.00
N VAL A 61 -7.18 3.57 1.53
CA VAL A 61 -6.49 2.52 2.31
C VAL A 61 -5.01 2.90 2.52
N CYS A 62 -4.35 3.43 1.49
CA CYS A 62 -2.96 3.91 1.58
C CYS A 62 -2.82 5.07 2.59
N TRP A 63 -3.79 5.97 2.65
CA TRP A 63 -3.84 7.03 3.67
C TRP A 63 -3.97 6.47 5.08
N ALA A 64 -4.92 5.56 5.29
CA ALA A 64 -5.13 4.92 6.59
C ALA A 64 -3.86 4.17 7.06
N LEU A 65 -3.20 3.43 6.14
CA LEU A 65 -1.95 2.73 6.44
C LEU A 65 -0.80 3.68 6.77
N ALA A 66 -0.64 4.78 6.02
CA ALA A 66 0.40 5.77 6.30
C ALA A 66 0.22 6.38 7.70
N LEU A 67 -1.03 6.72 8.08
CA LEU A 67 -1.37 7.22 9.41
C LEU A 67 -1.13 6.16 10.48
N LEU A 68 -1.58 4.91 10.27
CA LEU A 68 -1.37 3.80 11.20
C LEU A 68 0.12 3.61 11.51
N HIS A 69 0.96 3.48 10.48
CA HIS A 69 2.40 3.31 10.67
C HIS A 69 3.05 4.52 11.35
N THR A 70 2.59 5.73 11.05
CA THR A 70 3.08 6.94 11.72
C THR A 70 2.75 6.89 13.21
N THR A 71 1.50 6.60 13.58
CA THR A 71 1.05 6.55 14.98
C THR A 71 1.75 5.45 15.80
N ILE A 72 1.82 4.23 15.27
CA ILE A 72 2.54 3.12 15.90
C ILE A 72 3.99 3.50 16.13
N PHE A 73 4.65 4.07 15.12
CA PHE A 73 6.06 4.43 15.23
C PHE A 73 6.29 5.55 16.24
N THR A 74 5.49 6.62 16.21
CA THR A 74 5.60 7.72 17.17
C THR A 74 5.39 7.22 18.61
N ALA A 75 4.41 6.34 18.83
CA ALA A 75 4.18 5.72 20.13
C ALA A 75 5.40 4.89 20.58
N SER A 76 5.97 4.07 19.68
CA SER A 76 7.17 3.28 19.97
C SER A 76 8.39 4.14 20.32
N VAL A 77 8.60 5.26 19.59
CA VAL A 77 9.71 6.19 19.88
C VAL A 77 9.57 6.79 21.27
N LEU A 78 8.36 7.28 21.62
CA LEU A 78 8.08 7.87 22.93
C LEU A 78 8.32 6.87 24.06
N TRP A 79 8.01 5.59 23.84
CA TRP A 79 8.25 4.52 24.81
C TRP A 79 9.73 4.21 25.04
N HIS A 80 10.58 4.38 24.01
CA HIS A 80 12.01 4.00 24.04
C HIS A 80 12.95 5.21 24.22
N LEU A 81 12.46 6.33 24.73
CA LEU A 81 13.30 7.47 25.07
C LEU A 81 14.25 7.12 26.24
N PRO A 82 15.54 7.53 26.20
CA PRO A 82 16.16 8.45 25.24
C PRO A 82 16.86 7.77 24.04
N GLN A 83 17.00 6.45 24.02
CA GLN A 83 17.80 5.74 23.02
C GLN A 83 17.29 5.93 21.58
N SER A 84 15.99 6.18 21.39
CA SER A 84 15.34 6.37 20.09
C SER A 84 15.54 7.75 19.44
N LEU A 85 16.15 8.72 20.15
CA LEU A 85 16.18 10.13 19.74
C LEU A 85 16.95 10.37 18.43
N TYR A 86 17.97 9.55 18.15
CA TYR A 86 18.77 9.63 16.92
C TYR A 86 18.01 9.22 15.65
N LEU A 87 17.03 8.31 15.77
CA LEU A 87 16.25 7.79 14.65
C LEU A 87 15.04 8.68 14.32
N PHE A 88 14.63 9.53 15.26
CA PHE A 88 13.44 10.37 15.12
C PHE A 88 13.43 11.24 13.85
N PRO A 89 14.50 11.97 13.49
CA PRO A 89 14.47 12.85 12.32
C PRO A 89 14.34 12.10 10.98
N VAL A 90 15.03 10.96 10.86
CA VAL A 90 15.01 10.13 9.64
C VAL A 90 13.60 9.61 9.38
N ILE A 91 12.94 9.15 10.44
CA ILE A 91 11.62 8.54 10.33
C ILE A 91 10.52 9.58 10.16
N LEU A 92 10.64 10.73 10.82
CA LEU A 92 9.77 11.87 10.59
C LEU A 92 9.82 12.29 9.11
N LEU A 93 11.02 12.37 8.53
CA LEU A 93 11.21 12.69 7.11
C LEU A 93 10.55 11.65 6.20
N LEU A 94 10.66 10.36 6.54
CA LEU A 94 10.01 9.28 5.80
C LEU A 94 8.49 9.44 5.78
N PHE A 95 7.85 9.63 6.93
CA PHE A 95 6.39 9.73 7.00
C PHE A 95 5.87 11.05 6.45
N ILE A 96 6.55 12.18 6.67
CA ILE A 96 6.20 13.47 6.05
C ILE A 96 6.28 13.33 4.52
N SER A 97 7.33 12.72 3.98
CA SER A 97 7.47 12.53 2.54
C SER A 97 6.31 11.69 1.97
N ALA A 98 5.88 10.66 2.69
CA ALA A 98 4.77 9.80 2.28
C ALA A 98 3.42 10.53 2.30
N LEU A 99 3.11 11.25 3.39
CA LEU A 99 1.87 12.02 3.52
C LEU A 99 1.80 13.16 2.50
N HIS A 100 2.92 13.87 2.31
CA HIS A 100 3.04 14.89 1.29
C HIS A 100 2.92 14.31 -0.13
N GLY A 101 3.50 13.13 -0.36
CA GLY A 101 3.37 12.38 -1.60
C GLY A 101 1.93 11.99 -1.93
N LEU A 102 1.18 11.56 -0.92
CA LEU A 102 -0.25 11.26 -1.06
C LEU A 102 -1.08 12.52 -1.31
N ARG A 103 -0.77 13.64 -0.64
CA ARG A 103 -1.47 14.91 -0.82
C ARG A 103 -1.27 15.51 -2.22
N ILE A 104 -0.07 15.40 -2.79
CA ILE A 104 0.27 15.94 -4.12
C ILE A 104 0.08 14.89 -5.22
N GLU A 105 -0.41 13.70 -4.87
CA GLU A 105 -0.58 12.58 -5.82
C GLU A 105 0.73 12.22 -6.56
N ASN A 106 1.88 12.38 -5.89
CA ASN A 106 3.19 12.20 -6.50
C ASN A 106 3.76 10.81 -6.17
N PRO A 107 3.83 9.87 -7.15
CA PRO A 107 4.25 8.50 -6.90
C PRO A 107 5.72 8.37 -6.44
N ARG A 108 6.57 9.36 -6.72
CA ARG A 108 8.00 9.32 -6.33
C ARG A 108 8.18 9.43 -4.82
N LEU A 109 7.32 10.18 -4.15
CA LEU A 109 7.40 10.42 -2.71
C LEU A 109 6.87 9.26 -1.86
N LEU A 110 6.16 8.30 -2.47
CA LEU A 110 5.74 7.07 -1.80
C LEU A 110 6.86 6.00 -1.78
N PHE A 111 7.94 6.21 -2.54
CA PHE A 111 9.03 5.24 -2.67
C PHE A 111 9.76 4.96 -1.34
N PRO A 112 10.10 5.97 -0.50
CA PRO A 112 10.70 5.72 0.81
C PRO A 112 9.82 4.88 1.73
N LEU A 113 8.50 5.14 1.74
CA LEU A 113 7.54 4.34 2.51
C LEU A 113 7.50 2.88 2.04
N GLN A 114 7.57 2.66 0.73
CA GLN A 114 7.61 1.31 0.17
C GLN A 114 8.92 0.56 0.56
N ILE A 115 10.07 1.24 0.57
CA ILE A 115 11.33 0.66 1.02
C ILE A 115 11.22 0.26 2.51
N TYR A 116 10.68 1.15 3.35
CA TYR A 116 10.47 0.88 4.77
C TYR A 116 9.58 -0.35 5.00
N LEU A 117 8.45 -0.46 4.30
CA LEU A 117 7.59 -1.64 4.40
C LEU A 117 8.28 -2.91 3.88
N GLY A 118 9.07 -2.80 2.81
CA GLY A 118 9.88 -3.92 2.31
C GLY A 118 10.89 -4.39 3.35
N PHE A 119 11.57 -3.46 4.03
CA PHE A 119 12.46 -3.77 5.13
C PHE A 119 11.73 -4.44 6.29
N LEU A 120 10.54 -3.97 6.67
CA LEU A 120 9.73 -4.61 7.71
C LEU A 120 9.37 -6.06 7.37
N VAL A 121 9.01 -6.35 6.11
CA VAL A 121 8.73 -7.72 5.68
C VAL A 121 9.97 -8.60 5.79
N ILE A 122 11.15 -8.10 5.36
CA ILE A 122 12.41 -8.85 5.47
C ILE A 122 12.77 -9.07 6.93
N ALA A 123 12.64 -8.05 7.78
CA ALA A 123 12.91 -8.14 9.20
C ALA A 123 12.00 -9.15 9.90
N ASP A 124 10.71 -9.17 9.56
CA ASP A 124 9.74 -10.13 10.09
C ASP A 124 10.06 -11.57 9.66
N VAL A 125 10.44 -11.79 8.39
CA VAL A 125 10.87 -13.11 7.90
C VAL A 125 12.14 -13.57 8.62
N MET A 126 13.15 -12.69 8.74
CA MET A 126 14.39 -13.01 9.45
C MET A 126 14.13 -13.33 10.92
N PHE A 127 13.29 -12.53 11.58
CA PHE A 127 12.86 -12.75 12.95
C PHE A 127 12.12 -14.10 13.09
N GLY A 128 11.21 -14.41 12.18
CA GLY A 128 10.51 -15.70 12.15
C GLY A 128 11.45 -16.88 12.00
N ILE A 129 12.47 -16.78 11.15
CA ILE A 129 13.52 -17.81 11.01
C ILE A 129 14.34 -17.92 12.30
N SER A 130 14.72 -16.80 12.93
CA SER A 130 15.46 -16.83 14.20
C SER A 130 14.66 -17.51 15.31
N VAL A 131 13.39 -17.14 15.50
CA VAL A 131 12.49 -17.78 16.48
C VAL A 131 12.28 -19.25 16.15
N PHE A 132 12.18 -19.59 14.87
CA PHE A 132 12.10 -20.98 14.42
C PHE A 132 13.34 -21.78 14.82
N THR A 133 14.53 -21.26 14.56
CA THR A 133 15.80 -21.91 14.91
C THR A 133 15.94 -22.08 16.42
N VAL A 134 15.66 -21.03 17.21
CA VAL A 134 15.71 -21.11 18.68
C VAL A 134 14.72 -22.16 19.20
N SER A 135 13.50 -22.22 18.66
CA SER A 135 12.50 -23.21 19.07
C SER A 135 12.89 -24.67 18.78
N LEU A 136 13.82 -24.92 17.84
CA LEU A 136 14.31 -26.26 17.53
C LEU A 136 15.56 -26.63 18.34
N MET A 137 16.44 -25.67 18.64
CA MET A 137 17.70 -25.93 19.32
C MET A 137 17.58 -25.97 20.83
N ASP A 138 16.79 -25.06 21.42
CA ASP A 138 16.65 -24.93 22.86
C ASP A 138 15.25 -24.41 23.24
N TYR A 139 14.43 -25.34 23.72
CA TYR A 139 13.05 -25.06 24.13
C TYR A 139 12.99 -24.16 25.37
N ASP A 140 13.95 -24.27 26.29
CA ASP A 140 13.95 -23.49 27.53
C ASP A 140 14.32 -22.03 27.22
N THR A 141 15.29 -21.80 26.32
CA THR A 141 15.59 -20.47 25.79
C THR A 141 14.40 -19.86 25.03
N PHE A 142 13.64 -20.67 24.28
CA PHE A 142 12.42 -20.22 23.62
C PHE A 142 11.32 -19.81 24.62
N LEU A 143 11.15 -20.55 25.72
CA LEU A 143 10.20 -20.20 26.78
C LEU A 143 10.57 -18.89 27.46
N MET A 144 11.85 -18.69 27.79
CA MET A 144 12.34 -17.40 28.32
C MET A 144 12.06 -16.25 27.34
N PHE A 145 12.26 -16.47 26.04
CA PHE A 145 11.99 -15.46 25.00
C PHE A 145 10.51 -15.04 24.94
N ILE A 146 9.58 -15.96 25.22
CA ILE A 146 8.13 -15.67 25.28
C ILE A 146 7.73 -14.97 26.58
N GLY A 147 8.67 -14.76 27.50
CA GLY A 147 8.44 -14.15 28.81
C GLY A 147 7.99 -15.15 29.86
N HIS A 148 8.17 -16.45 29.59
CA HIS A 148 7.88 -17.52 30.55
C HIS A 148 9.09 -17.75 31.47
N ASP A 149 9.54 -16.69 32.13
CA ASP A 149 10.66 -16.73 33.06
C ASP A 149 10.16 -17.15 34.46
N CYS A 150 10.71 -18.26 34.97
CA CYS A 150 10.31 -18.83 36.24
C CYS A 150 11.25 -18.46 37.40
N GLU A 151 12.27 -17.63 37.14
CA GLU A 151 13.33 -17.34 38.12
C GLU A 151 13.20 -15.93 38.76
N GLY A 152 12.32 -15.04 38.28
CA GLY A 152 12.26 -13.65 38.75
C GLY A 152 10.85 -13.07 38.97
N ARG A 153 10.55 -12.69 40.24
CA ARG A 153 9.63 -11.67 40.82
C ARG A 153 8.25 -11.31 40.20
N HIS A 154 7.87 -11.77 39.02
CA HIS A 154 6.54 -11.61 38.42
C HIS A 154 5.88 -12.98 38.28
N ASN A 155 4.74 -13.14 38.96
CA ASN A 155 4.07 -14.42 39.25
C ASN A 155 3.43 -15.14 38.05
N PHE A 156 3.94 -14.98 36.83
CA PHE A 156 3.44 -15.70 35.64
C PHE A 156 4.24 -16.99 35.36
N CYS A 157 4.71 -17.66 36.41
CA CYS A 157 5.29 -18.99 36.29
C CYS A 157 4.17 -20.02 36.47
N ARG A 158 3.51 -20.41 35.38
CA ARG A 158 2.75 -21.67 35.36
C ARG A 158 3.78 -22.78 35.23
N THR A 159 3.88 -23.63 36.24
CA THR A 159 4.86 -24.72 36.29
C THR A 159 4.66 -25.68 35.11
N LEU A 160 5.35 -25.43 34.00
CA LEU A 160 5.37 -26.26 32.78
C LEU A 160 5.99 -27.66 33.00
N LYS A 161 6.40 -27.96 34.23
CA LYS A 161 7.07 -29.19 34.64
C LYS A 161 6.13 -30.42 34.56
N SER A 162 4.81 -30.23 34.54
CA SER A 162 3.83 -31.30 34.32
C SER A 162 2.97 -31.13 33.05
N ASP A 163 3.32 -30.20 32.17
CA ASP A 163 2.51 -29.97 30.97
C ASP A 163 2.79 -31.03 29.92
N SER A 164 1.70 -31.62 29.40
CA SER A 164 1.76 -32.61 28.33
C SER A 164 2.55 -32.08 27.13
N TRP A 165 3.26 -32.97 26.42
CA TRP A 165 3.99 -32.66 25.19
C TRP A 165 3.14 -31.85 24.18
N ALA A 166 1.82 -32.05 24.21
CA ALA A 166 0.85 -31.34 23.39
C ALA A 166 0.79 -29.82 23.69
N VAL A 167 0.90 -29.40 24.96
CA VAL A 167 0.91 -27.97 25.34
C VAL A 167 2.17 -27.30 24.80
N LYS A 168 3.32 -27.97 24.88
CA LYS A 168 4.59 -27.45 24.37
C LYS A 168 4.55 -27.23 22.86
N VAL A 169 4.06 -28.22 22.13
CA VAL A 169 3.87 -28.14 20.68
C VAL A 169 2.84 -27.07 20.31
N GLY A 170 1.73 -26.99 21.05
CA GLY A 170 0.69 -25.98 20.84
C GLY A 170 1.21 -24.55 21.00
N LEU A 171 2.03 -24.31 22.03
CA LEU A 171 2.62 -22.99 22.27
C LEU A 171 3.57 -22.58 21.13
N VAL A 172 4.48 -23.48 20.73
CA VAL A 172 5.41 -23.26 19.61
C VAL A 172 4.65 -23.00 18.30
N LEU A 173 3.60 -23.79 18.04
CA LEU A 173 2.77 -23.63 16.84
C LEU A 173 2.01 -22.30 16.86
N SER A 174 1.45 -21.91 18.01
CA SER A 174 0.72 -20.66 18.16
C SER A 174 1.59 -19.43 17.90
N THR A 175 2.82 -19.40 18.44
CA THR A 175 3.78 -18.32 18.17
C THR A 175 4.13 -18.23 16.68
N LYS A 176 4.31 -19.38 15.99
CA LYS A 176 4.58 -19.39 14.54
C LYS A 176 3.40 -18.85 13.73
N ILE A 177 2.17 -19.20 14.11
CA ILE A 177 0.95 -18.68 13.46
C ILE A 177 0.86 -17.17 13.62
N VAL A 178 1.14 -16.65 14.83
CA VAL A 178 1.13 -15.20 15.09
C VAL A 178 2.18 -14.48 14.24
N ILE A 179 3.42 -14.97 14.18
CA ILE A 179 4.48 -14.38 13.34
C ILE A 179 4.06 -14.43 11.87
N ALA A 180 3.55 -15.56 11.38
CA ALA A 180 3.08 -15.68 9.99
C ALA A 180 1.93 -14.71 9.66
N MET A 181 1.00 -14.50 10.61
CA MET A 181 -0.08 -13.52 10.45
C MET A 181 0.47 -12.08 10.37
N ILE A 182 1.43 -11.73 11.22
CA ILE A 182 2.09 -10.41 11.19
C ILE A 182 2.81 -10.22 9.85
N GLY A 183 3.56 -11.23 9.39
CA GLY A 183 4.24 -11.20 8.09
C GLY A 183 3.28 -11.04 6.92
N PHE A 184 2.17 -11.78 6.91
CA PHE A 184 1.12 -11.62 5.90
C PHE A 184 0.52 -10.21 5.92
N PHE A 185 0.26 -9.66 7.10
CA PHE A 185 -0.25 -8.30 7.25
C PHE A 185 0.75 -7.25 6.74
N CYS A 186 2.03 -7.37 7.09
CA CYS A 186 3.10 -6.49 6.59
C CYS A 186 3.23 -6.57 5.06
N TYR A 187 3.17 -7.78 4.49
CA TYR A 187 3.20 -8.00 3.04
C TYR A 187 1.98 -7.41 2.34
N TRP A 188 0.80 -7.52 2.94
CA TRP A 188 -0.41 -6.89 2.45
C TRP A 188 -0.27 -5.37 2.40
N ASN A 189 0.25 -4.75 3.47
CA ASN A 189 0.50 -3.32 3.52
C ASN A 189 1.48 -2.88 2.41
N TYR A 190 2.58 -3.62 2.23
CA TYR A 190 3.52 -3.39 1.13
C TYR A 190 2.82 -3.43 -0.24
N THR A 191 1.95 -4.41 -0.45
CA THR A 191 1.22 -4.60 -1.71
C THR A 191 0.25 -3.44 -1.97
N VAL A 192 -0.47 -2.98 -0.96
CA VAL A 192 -1.37 -1.81 -1.07
C VAL A 192 -0.59 -0.56 -1.48
N ILE A 193 0.52 -0.25 -0.82
CA ILE A 193 1.35 0.92 -1.17
C ILE A 193 1.91 0.80 -2.59
N ARG A 194 2.39 -0.39 -2.98
CA ARG A 194 2.88 -0.65 -4.34
C ARG A 194 1.79 -0.40 -5.39
N SER A 195 0.58 -0.90 -5.15
CA SER A 195 -0.57 -0.70 -6.04
C SER A 195 -0.99 0.77 -6.10
N CYS A 196 -0.97 1.48 -4.98
CA CYS A 196 -1.27 2.91 -4.91
C CYS A 196 -0.26 3.72 -5.73
N ARG A 197 1.04 3.41 -5.60
CA ARG A 197 2.09 4.04 -6.40
C ARG A 197 1.88 3.82 -7.90
N HIS A 198 1.49 2.61 -8.30
CA HIS A 198 1.20 2.29 -9.69
C HIS A 198 0.00 3.07 -10.21
N TYR A 199 -1.09 3.12 -9.43
CA TYR A 199 -2.27 3.91 -9.74
C TYR A 199 -1.94 5.39 -9.94
N LEU A 200 -1.23 6.02 -9.01
CA LEU A 200 -0.83 7.43 -9.10
C LEU A 200 0.06 7.71 -10.32
N ARG A 201 0.91 6.73 -10.71
CA ARG A 201 1.72 6.84 -11.92
C ARG A 201 0.86 6.82 -13.18
N GLU A 202 -0.06 5.87 -13.30
CA GLU A 202 -0.96 5.78 -14.45
C GLU A 202 -1.85 7.03 -14.57
N GLN A 203 -2.43 7.50 -13.46
CA GLN A 203 -3.22 8.74 -13.43
C GLN A 203 -2.41 9.95 -13.91
N ARG A 204 -1.15 10.06 -13.49
CA ARG A 204 -0.26 11.15 -13.92
C ARG A 204 0.06 11.06 -15.41
N GLU A 205 0.32 9.87 -15.92
CA GLU A 205 0.59 9.63 -17.34
C GLU A 205 -0.65 9.96 -18.19
N GLN A 206 -1.84 9.49 -17.79
CA GLN A 206 -3.11 9.82 -18.43
C GLN A 206 -3.36 11.33 -18.48
N ARG A 207 -3.21 12.05 -17.36
CA ARG A 207 -3.36 13.52 -17.33
C ARG A 207 -2.37 14.21 -18.27
N LYS A 208 -1.15 13.68 -18.43
CA LYS A 208 -0.16 14.22 -19.36
C LYS A 208 -0.59 14.01 -20.82
N TYR A 209 -1.12 12.85 -21.17
CA TYR A 209 -1.62 12.58 -22.52
C TYR A 209 -2.83 13.43 -22.89
N VAL A 210 -3.79 13.60 -21.97
CA VAL A 210 -4.95 14.48 -22.20
C VAL A 210 -4.52 15.91 -22.48
N ARG A 211 -3.57 16.45 -21.71
CA ARG A 211 -3.04 17.80 -21.94
C ARG A 211 -2.32 17.96 -23.28
N LEU A 212 -1.72 16.90 -23.81
CA LEU A 212 -1.05 16.91 -25.11
C LEU A 212 -2.04 16.74 -26.28
N ALA A 213 -3.20 16.12 -26.03
CA ALA A 213 -4.24 15.91 -27.04
C ALA A 213 -5.12 17.15 -27.27
N VAL A 214 -5.22 18.06 -26.29
CA VAL A 214 -5.91 19.35 -26.45
C VAL A 214 -5.03 20.29 -27.28
N ALA A 215 -5.54 20.75 -28.43
CA ALA A 215 -4.82 21.65 -29.31
C ALA A 215 -4.48 22.99 -28.62
N PRO A 216 -3.28 23.57 -28.86
CA PRO A 216 -2.83 24.81 -28.20
C PRO A 216 -3.67 26.06 -28.55
N SER A 217 -4.63 25.95 -29.47
CA SER A 217 -5.55 27.00 -29.88
C SER A 217 -6.88 27.01 -29.09
N ALA A 218 -7.12 26.04 -28.20
CA ALA A 218 -8.28 26.09 -27.31
C ALA A 218 -8.06 27.15 -26.22
N PRO A 219 -9.07 28.01 -25.93
CA PRO A 219 -8.95 29.04 -24.89
C PRO A 219 -8.59 28.39 -23.56
N LYS A 220 -7.64 29.00 -22.83
CA LYS A 220 -7.25 28.53 -21.48
C LYS A 220 -8.52 28.46 -20.62
N PRO A 221 -8.86 27.30 -20.03
CA PRO A 221 -9.97 27.25 -19.10
C PRO A 221 -9.63 28.14 -17.90
N ASN A 222 -10.56 29.04 -17.57
CA ASN A 222 -10.43 29.93 -16.43
C ASN A 222 -10.18 29.10 -15.16
N PRO A 223 -9.21 29.46 -14.30
CA PRO A 223 -8.87 28.71 -13.10
C PRO A 223 -9.99 28.67 -12.03
N GLY A 224 -11.15 29.27 -12.30
CA GLY A 224 -12.30 29.37 -11.40
C GLY A 224 -13.37 28.27 -11.54
N TYR A 225 -13.29 27.37 -12.53
CA TYR A 225 -14.27 26.29 -12.72
C TYR A 225 -13.65 24.92 -12.45
N LEU A 226 -13.31 24.68 -11.18
CA LEU A 226 -13.17 23.34 -10.60
C LEU A 226 -14.17 23.28 -9.42
N ILE A 227 -15.44 23.54 -9.71
CA ILE A 227 -16.50 23.27 -8.74
C ILE A 227 -16.90 21.82 -8.91
N VAL A 228 -16.49 21.05 -7.90
CA VAL A 228 -17.04 19.77 -7.50
C VAL A 228 -18.57 19.84 -7.53
N GLN A 229 -19.22 19.08 -8.39
CA GLN A 229 -20.61 18.65 -8.16
C GLN A 229 -20.59 17.16 -7.88
N THR A 230 -20.66 16.85 -6.59
CA THR A 230 -21.08 15.56 -6.04
C THR A 230 -22.61 15.46 -6.12
N GLU A 231 -23.10 14.43 -6.77
CA GLU A 231 -24.30 13.70 -6.32
C GLU A 231 -23.90 12.25 -6.01
#